data_AF-A0A6G1WXL2-F1
#
_entry.id   AF-A0A6G1WXL2-F1
#
_cell.length_a   1.000
_cell.length_b   1.000
_cell.length_c   1.000
_cell.angle_alpha   90.00
_cell.angle_beta   90.00
_cell.angle_gamma   90.00
#
_symmetry.space_group_name_H-M   'P 1'
#
loop_
_entity.id
_entity.type
_entity.pdbx_description
1 polymer ?
#
loop_
_entity_poly.entity_id
_entity_poly.type
_entity_poly.pdbx_seq_one_letter_code
_entity_poly.pdbx_strand_id
1 'polypeptide(L)'
;MEEEIKSKISVELTGILERVEAIEQILELKAGAQDARLQVLKAIHIAGKVVPYKKFWEIGEKYGYDRRGLGGLFAWKGRGALLTYVAGDKVALTPEGEELLKRHDLAD
;
A
#
# COMPACT_ATOMS: atom_id res chain seq x y z
N MET A 1 -38.78 14.96 27.72
CA MET A 1 -38.82 14.17 26.47
C MET A 1 -37.75 14.65 25.48
N GLU A 2 -37.74 15.91 25.05
CA GLU A 2 -36.71 16.40 24.10
C GLU A 2 -35.27 16.36 24.67
N GLU A 3 -35.07 16.80 25.90
CA GLU A 3 -33.77 16.74 26.59
C GLU A 3 -33.26 15.30 26.82
N GLU A 4 -34.19 14.37 27.02
CA GLU A 4 -33.89 12.95 27.24
C GLU A 4 -33.45 12.27 25.94
N ILE A 5 -34.03 12.68 24.81
CA ILE A 5 -33.64 12.25 23.46
C ILE A 5 -32.26 12.80 23.11
N LYS A 6 -32.00 14.10 23.35
CA LYS A 6 -30.69 14.71 23.11
C LYS A 6 -29.59 14.03 23.92
N SER A 7 -29.86 13.73 25.20
CA SER A 7 -28.91 13.03 26.06
C SER A 7 -28.56 11.63 25.53
N LYS A 8 -29.56 10.84 25.12
CA LYS A 8 -29.34 9.51 24.52
C LYS A 8 -28.54 9.58 23.21
N ILE A 9 -28.90 10.50 22.33
CA ILE A 9 -28.19 10.71 21.06
C ILE A 9 -26.73 11.11 21.32
N SER A 10 -26.49 11.98 22.31
CA SER A 10 -25.13 12.39 22.66
C SER A 10 -24.28 11.21 23.14
N VAL A 11 -24.84 10.32 23.96
CA VAL A 11 -24.12 9.13 24.46
C VAL A 11 -23.81 8.17 23.31
N GLU A 12 -24.77 7.93 22.42
CA GLU A 12 -24.55 7.06 21.26
C GLU A 12 -23.49 7.64 20.30
N LEU A 13 -23.52 8.95 20.05
CA LEU A 13 -22.52 9.62 19.20
C LEU A 13 -21.12 9.53 19.78
N THR A 14 -20.96 9.71 21.10
CA THR A 14 -19.66 9.53 21.77
C THR A 14 -19.16 8.10 21.61
N GLY A 15 -20.03 7.10 21.82
CA GLY A 15 -19.65 5.70 21.62
C GLY A 15 -19.31 5.35 20.17
N ILE A 16 -19.93 6.02 19.18
CA ILE A 16 -19.58 5.87 17.77
C ILE A 16 -18.18 6.48 17.51
N LEU A 17 -17.91 7.68 18.02
CA LEU A 17 -16.62 8.35 17.85
C LEU A 17 -15.46 7.52 18.42
N GLU A 18 -15.62 6.98 19.63
CA GLU A 18 -14.60 6.10 20.25
C GLU A 18 -14.32 4.85 19.40
N ARG A 19 -15.36 4.28 18.78
CA ARG A 19 -15.20 3.12 17.88
C ARG A 19 -14.51 3.49 16.58
N VAL A 20 -14.72 4.70 16.05
CA VAL A 20 -14.03 5.19 14.85
C VAL A 20 -12.54 5.38 15.14
N GLU A 21 -12.18 6.02 16.25
CA GLU A 21 -10.78 6.20 16.65
C GLU A 21 -10.04 4.86 16.83
N ALA A 22 -10.72 3.86 17.42
CA ALA A 22 -10.15 2.51 17.54
C ALA A 22 -9.92 1.83 16.17
N ILE A 23 -10.83 2.04 15.21
CA ILE A 23 -10.66 1.53 13.84
C ILE A 23 -9.48 2.21 13.15
N GLU A 24 -9.32 3.52 13.30
CA GLU A 24 -8.20 4.28 12.74
C GLU A 24 -6.85 3.74 13.25
N GLN A 25 -6.73 3.51 14.56
CA GLN A 25 -5.50 2.94 15.14
C GLN A 25 -5.19 1.53 14.62
N ILE A 26 -6.21 0.68 14.47
CA ILE A 26 -6.03 -0.67 13.90
C ILE A 26 -5.59 -0.58 12.43
N LEU A 27 -6.14 0.36 11.67
CA LEU A 27 -5.76 0.60 10.29
C LEU A 27 -4.32 1.13 10.19
N GLU A 28 -3.90 2.03 11.07
CA GLU A 28 -2.51 2.52 11.15
C GLU A 28 -1.53 1.39 11.51
N LEU A 29 -1.86 0.54 12.49
CA LEU A 29 -1.06 -0.62 12.86
C LEU A 29 -0.97 -1.64 11.71
N LYS A 30 -2.08 -1.88 10.99
CA LYS A 30 -2.08 -2.72 9.79
C LYS A 30 -1.28 -2.09 8.64
N ALA A 31 -1.33 -0.77 8.48
CA ALA A 31 -0.56 -0.05 7.46
C ALA A 31 0.95 -0.05 7.78
N GLY A 32 1.33 0.06 9.05
CA GLY A 32 2.72 -0.10 9.50
C GLY A 32 3.28 -1.51 9.32
N ALA A 33 2.40 -2.52 9.23
CA ALA A 33 2.74 -3.90 8.88
C ALA A 33 2.50 -4.26 7.41
N GLN A 34 2.03 -3.32 6.57
CA GLN A 34 1.95 -3.55 5.12
C GLN A 34 3.37 -3.56 4.57
N ASP A 35 3.82 -4.75 4.18
CA ASP A 35 5.08 -5.03 3.50
C ASP A 35 5.44 -3.89 2.54
N ALA A 36 6.52 -3.16 2.84
CA ALA A 36 7.00 -2.01 2.05
C ALA A 36 7.10 -2.36 0.55
N ARG A 37 7.39 -3.64 0.24
CA ARG A 37 7.35 -4.18 -1.11
C ARG A 37 5.99 -3.97 -1.79
N LEU A 38 4.90 -4.33 -1.12
CA LEU A 38 3.54 -4.20 -1.65
C LEU A 38 3.21 -2.73 -1.91
N GLN A 39 3.69 -1.81 -1.05
CA GLN A 39 3.52 -0.38 -1.27
C GLN A 39 4.25 0.12 -2.52
N VAL A 40 5.48 -0.32 -2.73
CA VAL A 40 6.25 0.00 -3.94
C VAL A 40 5.54 -0.52 -5.19
N LEU A 41 5.11 -1.79 -5.18
CA LEU A 41 4.41 -2.40 -6.31
C LEU A 41 3.06 -1.69 -6.58
N LYS A 42 2.29 -1.36 -5.54
CA LYS A 42 1.03 -0.64 -5.64
C LYS A 42 1.23 0.76 -6.23
N ALA A 43 2.27 1.48 -5.80
CA ALA A 43 2.58 2.80 -6.33
C ALA A 43 2.92 2.75 -7.84
N ILE A 44 3.64 1.73 -8.29
CA ILE A 44 3.93 1.51 -9.72
C ILE A 44 2.64 1.15 -10.47
N HIS A 45 1.76 0.32 -9.87
CA HIS A 45 0.48 -0.03 -10.46
C HIS A 45 -0.40 1.20 -10.72
N ILE A 46 -0.59 2.04 -9.69
CA ILE A 46 -1.36 3.30 -9.77
C ILE A 46 -0.76 4.26 -10.80
N ALA A 47 0.56 4.25 -10.97
CA ALA A 47 1.26 5.08 -11.97
C ALA A 47 1.14 4.56 -13.42
N GLY A 48 0.32 3.54 -13.68
CA GLY A 48 0.12 2.96 -15.01
C GLY A 48 1.03 1.77 -15.31
N LYS A 49 1.49 1.04 -14.28
CA LYS A 49 2.28 -0.20 -14.33
C LYS A 49 3.71 -0.07 -14.86
N VAL A 50 4.05 1.03 -15.52
CA VAL A 50 5.38 1.31 -16.05
C VAL A 50 5.80 2.71 -15.61
N VAL A 51 6.97 2.82 -14.99
CA VAL A 51 7.51 4.10 -14.52
C VAL A 51 8.94 4.31 -14.99
N PRO A 52 9.39 5.57 -15.17
CA PRO A 52 10.82 5.87 -15.35
C PRO A 52 11.64 5.37 -14.17
N TYR A 53 12.88 4.94 -14.41
CA TYR A 53 13.77 4.41 -13.38
C TYR A 53 14.01 5.41 -12.24
N LYS A 54 14.16 6.69 -12.56
CA LYS A 54 14.21 7.76 -11.54
C LYS A 54 12.97 7.76 -10.64
N LYS A 55 11.78 7.59 -11.21
CA LYS A 55 10.52 7.58 -10.44
C LYS A 55 10.40 6.34 -9.58
N PHE A 56 10.85 5.19 -10.09
CA PHE A 56 10.96 3.96 -9.32
C PHE A 56 11.82 4.15 -8.06
N TRP A 57 12.96 4.84 -8.17
CA TRP A 57 13.81 5.16 -7.02
C TRP A 57 13.11 6.04 -5.98
N GLU A 58 12.47 7.12 -6.42
CA GLU A 58 11.71 8.02 -5.53
C GLU A 58 10.61 7.26 -4.76
N ILE A 59 9.94 6.30 -5.42
CA ILE A 59 8.93 5.44 -4.79
C ILE A 59 9.59 4.55 -3.73
N GLY A 60 10.71 3.90 -4.04
CA GLY A 60 11.44 3.05 -3.10
C GLY A 60 11.84 3.80 -1.83
N GLU A 61 12.47 4.97 -1.98
CA GLU A 61 12.89 5.81 -0.85
C GLU A 61 11.71 6.24 0.02
N LYS A 62 10.59 6.63 -0.60
CA LYS A 62 9.35 6.99 0.10
C LYS A 62 8.85 5.88 1.03
N TYR A 63 9.03 4.61 0.64
CA TYR A 63 8.58 3.45 1.40
C TYR A 63 9.71 2.76 2.19
N GLY A 64 10.83 3.45 2.42
CA GLY A 64 11.89 2.99 3.31
C GLY A 64 12.87 2.00 2.71
N TYR A 65 12.91 1.86 1.38
CA TYR A 65 13.95 1.08 0.71
C TYR A 65 15.22 1.90 0.50
N ASP A 66 16.37 1.25 0.73
CA ASP A 66 17.65 1.72 0.25
C ASP A 66 17.95 1.18 -1.17
N ARG A 67 19.06 1.64 -1.75
CA ARG A 67 19.49 1.23 -3.10
C ARG A 67 19.73 -0.27 -3.27
N ARG A 68 19.98 -1.00 -2.19
CA ARG A 68 20.30 -2.43 -2.25
C ARG A 68 19.04 -3.27 -2.10
N GLY A 69 18.07 -2.81 -1.30
CA GLY A 69 16.81 -3.51 -1.04
C GLY A 69 15.90 -3.60 -2.27
N LEU A 70 15.91 -2.61 -3.16
CA LEU A 70 15.07 -2.61 -4.36
C LEU A 70 15.49 -3.65 -5.40
N GLY A 71 16.76 -4.06 -5.42
CA GLY A 71 17.24 -5.08 -6.36
C GLY A 71 16.53 -6.42 -6.20
N GLY A 72 16.07 -6.75 -4.98
CA GLY A 72 15.34 -7.98 -4.68
C GLY A 72 14.00 -8.11 -5.42
N LEU A 73 13.42 -7.00 -5.89
CA LEU A 73 12.17 -7.00 -6.64
C LEU A 73 12.34 -7.51 -8.08
N PHE A 74 13.55 -7.41 -8.64
CA PHE A 74 13.91 -7.89 -9.97
C PHE A 74 14.38 -9.35 -9.99
N ALA A 75 14.63 -9.94 -8.81
CA ALA A 75 15.17 -11.28 -8.67
C ALA A 75 14.55 -12.02 -7.48
N TRP A 76 13.23 -12.02 -7.40
CA TRP A 76 12.52 -12.67 -6.30
C TRP A 76 12.67 -14.21 -6.40
N LYS A 77 13.53 -14.78 -5.52
CA LYS A 77 13.90 -16.19 -5.55
C LYS A 77 12.66 -17.10 -5.46
N GLY A 78 12.54 -18.02 -6.42
CA GLY A 78 11.57 -19.12 -6.41
C GLY A 78 10.14 -18.81 -6.85
N ARG A 79 9.79 -17.56 -7.21
CA ARG A 79 8.43 -17.22 -7.71
C ARG A 79 8.39 -16.26 -8.91
N GLY A 80 9.52 -15.97 -9.54
CA GLY A 80 9.60 -15.03 -10.67
C GLY A 80 9.80 -13.58 -10.21
N ALA A 81 10.42 -12.75 -11.06
CA ALA A 81 10.65 -11.33 -10.76
C ALA A 81 9.32 -10.58 -10.64
N LEU A 82 9.21 -9.61 -9.72
CA LEU A 82 8.01 -8.78 -9.55
C LEU A 82 8.07 -7.51 -10.40
N LEU A 83 9.29 -7.12 -10.78
CA LEU A 83 9.59 -5.99 -11.64
C LEU A 83 10.55 -6.43 -12.74
N THR A 84 10.48 -5.75 -13.88
CA THR A 84 11.40 -5.94 -14.99
C THR A 84 11.86 -4.61 -15.56
N TYR A 85 13.05 -4.60 -16.17
CA TYR A 85 13.52 -3.46 -16.95
C TYR A 85 12.90 -3.49 -18.34
N VAL A 86 12.43 -2.33 -18.79
CA VAL A 86 11.93 -2.10 -20.15
C VAL A 86 12.82 -1.07 -20.83
N ALA A 87 12.92 -1.15 -22.15
CA ALA A 87 13.79 -0.28 -22.95
C ALA A 87 13.55 1.21 -22.64
N GLY A 88 14.64 1.99 -22.60
CA GLY A 88 14.58 3.43 -22.31
C GLY A 88 14.51 3.79 -20.83
N ASP A 89 15.22 3.04 -19.97
CA ASP A 89 15.38 3.34 -18.54
C ASP A 89 14.06 3.39 -17.76
N LYS A 90 13.22 2.37 -17.99
CA LYS A 90 11.92 2.21 -17.35
C LYS A 90 11.85 0.89 -16.58
N VAL A 91 11.00 0.88 -15.57
CA VAL A 91 10.67 -0.28 -14.74
C VAL A 91 9.19 -0.58 -14.89
N ALA A 92 8.86 -1.83 -15.15
CA ALA A 92 7.49 -2.30 -15.29
C ALA A 92 7.17 -3.39 -14.27
N LEU A 93 5.89 -3.46 -13.86
CA LEU A 93 5.35 -4.63 -13.19
C LEU A 93 5.37 -5.84 -14.13
N THR A 94 5.77 -6.98 -13.59
CA THR A 94 5.62 -8.28 -14.27
C THR A 94 4.23 -8.86 -13.98
N PRO A 95 3.80 -9.91 -14.71
CA PRO A 95 2.60 -10.65 -14.36
C PRO A 95 2.59 -11.15 -12.91
N GLU A 96 3.74 -11.59 -12.39
CA GLU A 96 3.90 -12.04 -11.00
C GLU A 96 3.73 -10.90 -10.00
N GLY A 97 4.22 -9.70 -10.33
CA GLY A 97 4.00 -8.49 -9.53
C GLY A 97 2.53 -8.10 -9.46
N GLU A 98 1.82 -8.17 -10.59
CA GLU A 98 0.37 -7.91 -10.64
C GLU A 98 -0.44 -8.95 -9.87
N GLU A 99 -0.10 -10.23 -10.04
CA GLU A 99 -0.74 -11.34 -9.33
C GLU A 99 -0.53 -11.22 -7.81
N LEU A 100 0.65 -10.77 -7.38
CA LEU A 100 0.90 -10.52 -5.96
C LEU A 100 0.01 -9.40 -5.41
N LEU A 101 -0.23 -8.33 -6.18
CA LEU A 101 -1.14 -7.25 -5.78
C LEU A 101 -2.59 -7.74 -5.71
N LYS A 102 -3.04 -8.53 -6.68
CA LYS A 102 -4.39 -9.12 -6.70
C LYS A 102 -4.67 -9.98 -5.48
N ARG A 103 -3.71 -10.82 -5.07
CA ARG A 103 -3.83 -11.67 -3.87
C ARG A 103 -3.99 -10.89 -2.56
N HIS A 104 -3.67 -9.60 -2.57
CA HIS A 104 -3.78 -8.71 -1.41
C HIS A 104 -4.90 -7.67 -1.58
N ASP A 105 -5.75 -7.81 -2.60
CA ASP A 105 -6.80 -6.84 -2.95
C ASP A 105 -6.25 -5.41 -3.17
N LEU A 106 -5.07 -5.32 -3.78
CA LEU A 106 -4.34 -4.06 -4.07
C LEU A 106 -4.27 -3.74 -5.57
N ALA A 107 -4.91 -4.53 -6.41
CA ALA A 107 -5.09 -4.26 -7.84
C ALA A 107 -6.60 -4.14 -8.11
N ASP A 108 -7.00 -3.05 -8.78
CA ASP A 108 -8.39 -2.77 -9.17
C ASP A 108 -8.92 -3.74 -10.25
#